data_AF-A0A1G9V022-F1
#
_entry.id   AF-A0A1G9V022-F1
#
_cell.length_a   1.000
_cell.length_b   1.000
_cell.length_c   1.000
_cell.angle_alpha   90.00
_cell.angle_beta   90.00
_cell.angle_gamma   90.00
#
_symmetry.space_group_name_H-M   'P 1'
#
loop_
_entity.id
_entity.type
_entity.pdbx_description
1 polymer ?
#
loop_
_entity_poly.entity_id
_entity_poly.type
_entity_poly.pdbx_seq_one_letter_code
_entity_poly.pdbx_strand_id
1 'polypeptide(L)'
;MMVSHPILLSATQIAPNQIELVYDQPTDLRSAMNVQNYWIRNNLATPSDIATLGRNDMMLLPTNSLTPNMAIIRPMDDSNSRFLLTFSVNATPGVHYTVIPCFVNLEGMSGYGGDNLGPNSKNTFVAQ
;
A
#
# COMPACT_ATOMS: atom_id res chain seq x y z
N MET A 1 23.97 7.11 -1.08
CA MET A 1 23.60 6.88 0.33
C MET A 1 22.30 6.10 0.35
N MET A 2 22.20 5.04 1.15
CA MET A 2 20.89 4.43 1.42
C MET A 2 20.13 5.39 2.33
N VAL A 3 19.01 5.93 1.85
CA VAL A 3 18.12 6.74 2.66
C VAL A 3 17.36 5.79 3.58
N SER A 4 17.49 5.98 4.89
CA SER A 4 16.69 5.25 5.87
C SER A 4 15.21 5.52 5.59
N HIS A 5 14.42 4.45 5.52
CA HIS A 5 13.01 4.51 5.20
C HIS A 5 12.26 3.41 5.97
N PRO A 6 10.96 3.59 6.23
CA PRO A 6 10.12 2.56 6.81
C PRO A 6 9.92 1.39 5.83
N ILE A 7 10.00 0.17 6.33
CA ILE A 7 9.74 -1.06 5.60
C ILE A 7 8.37 -1.59 6.02
N LEU A 8 7.52 -1.89 5.03
CA LEU A 8 6.23 -2.53 5.25
C LEU A 8 6.46 -3.95 5.78
N LEU A 9 6.03 -4.23 7.01
CA LEU A 9 6.05 -5.56 7.60
C LEU A 9 4.90 -6.43 7.07
N SER A 10 3.69 -5.87 7.02
CA SER A 10 2.50 -6.60 6.56
C SER A 10 1.45 -5.71 5.94
N ALA A 11 0.73 -6.26 4.96
CA ALA A 11 -0.54 -5.76 4.46
C ALA A 11 -1.60 -6.86 4.61
N THR A 12 -2.49 -6.72 5.59
CA THR A 12 -3.46 -7.76 5.98
C THR A 12 -4.87 -7.29 5.68
N GLN A 13 -5.65 -8.07 4.92
CA GLN A 13 -7.07 -7.79 4.76
C GLN A 13 -7.81 -8.03 6.08
N ILE A 14 -8.53 -7.01 6.57
CA ILE A 14 -9.32 -7.09 7.82
C ILE A 14 -10.83 -6.96 7.58
N ALA A 15 -11.22 -6.47 6.40
CA ALA A 15 -12.59 -6.48 5.89
C ALA A 15 -12.56 -6.53 4.35
N PRO A 16 -13.69 -6.80 3.66
CA PRO A 16 -13.71 -6.92 2.20
C PRO A 16 -13.08 -5.75 1.45
N ASN A 17 -13.19 -4.53 1.99
CA ASN A 17 -12.62 -3.30 1.43
C ASN A 17 -11.55 -2.64 2.32
N GLN A 18 -10.95 -3.38 3.26
CA GLN A 18 -10.01 -2.81 4.23
C GLN A 18 -8.75 -3.63 4.39
N ILE A 19 -7.61 -2.95 4.34
CA ILE A 19 -6.28 -3.51 4.54
C ILE A 19 -5.60 -2.75 5.68
N GLU A 20 -5.15 -3.48 6.70
CA GLU A 20 -4.21 -2.97 7.70
C GLU A 20 -2.78 -3.01 7.13
N LEU A 21 -2.09 -1.89 7.21
CA LEU A 21 -0.69 -1.71 6.86
C LEU A 21 0.13 -1.51 8.14
N VAL A 22 1.20 -2.28 8.29
CA VAL A 22 2.12 -2.18 9.44
C VAL A 22 3.54 -1.97 8.93
N TYR A 23 4.21 -0.93 9.41
CA TYR A 23 5.60 -0.60 9.12
C TYR A 23 6.52 -0.92 10.31
N ASP A 24 7.81 -1.12 10.03
CA ASP A 24 8.83 -1.41 11.04
C ASP A 24 9.27 -0.18 11.87
N GLN A 25 9.01 1.01 11.33
CA GLN A 25 9.44 2.29 11.87
C GLN A 25 8.32 3.34 11.74
N PRO A 26 8.32 4.38 12.60
CA PRO A 26 7.41 5.52 12.45
C PRO A 26 7.58 6.21 11.09
N THR A 27 6.45 6.43 10.42
CA THR A 27 6.40 7.05 9.11
C THR A 27 6.08 8.55 9.21
N ASP A 28 6.47 9.33 8.21
CA ASP A 28 5.88 10.64 7.99
C ASP A 28 4.42 10.49 7.56
N LEU A 29 3.49 10.99 8.38
CA LEU A 29 2.04 10.87 8.18
C LEU A 29 1.59 11.38 6.81
N ARG A 30 2.16 12.48 6.31
CA ARG A 30 1.74 13.05 5.02
C ARG A 30 2.05 12.09 3.87
N SER A 31 3.22 11.47 3.87
CA SER A 31 3.60 10.50 2.85
C SER A 31 2.93 9.14 3.03
N ALA A 32 2.73 8.67 4.27
CA ALA A 32 2.03 7.42 4.54
C ALA A 32 0.53 7.50 4.21
N MET A 33 -0.11 8.65 4.42
CA MET A 33 -1.54 8.83 4.13
C MET A 33 -1.83 9.25 2.68
N ASN A 34 -0.81 9.56 1.88
CA ASN A 34 -1.00 9.87 0.47
C ASN A 34 -1.29 8.60 -0.33
N VAL A 35 -2.54 8.36 -0.71
CA VAL A 35 -2.91 7.15 -1.47
C VAL A 35 -2.14 7.00 -2.80
N GLN A 36 -1.69 8.09 -3.41
CA GLN A 36 -0.90 8.02 -4.65
C GLN A 36 0.50 7.41 -4.47
N ASN A 37 0.92 7.18 -3.22
CA ASN A 37 2.12 6.43 -2.87
C ASN A 37 1.89 4.91 -2.85
N TYR A 38 0.72 4.43 -3.29
CA TYR A 38 0.35 3.02 -3.19
C TYR A 38 -0.20 2.49 -4.52
N TRP A 39 0.21 1.28 -4.85
CA TRP A 39 -0.34 0.48 -5.95
C TRP A 39 -0.90 -0.83 -5.39
N ILE A 40 -1.94 -1.33 -6.07
CA ILE A 40 -2.52 -2.64 -5.77
C ILE A 40 -2.49 -3.46 -7.04
N ARG A 41 -1.70 -4.53 -7.04
CA ARG A 41 -1.64 -5.49 -8.14
C ARG A 41 -2.54 -6.68 -7.85
N ASN A 42 -3.28 -7.14 -8.85
CA ASN A 42 -3.97 -8.43 -8.80
C ASN A 42 -3.30 -9.47 -9.72
N ASN A 43 -3.72 -10.74 -9.61
CA ASN A 43 -3.28 -11.81 -10.50
C ASN A 43 -4.12 -11.96 -11.79
N LEU A 44 -5.02 -11.02 -12.08
CA LEU A 44 -5.87 -11.02 -13.27
C LEU A 44 -5.20 -10.27 -14.43
N ALA A 45 -5.65 -10.51 -15.66
CA ALA A 45 -5.09 -9.84 -16.85
C ALA A 45 -5.31 -8.33 -16.83
N THR A 46 -6.48 -7.90 -16.36
CA THR A 46 -6.87 -6.49 -16.24
C THR A 46 -7.14 -6.16 -14.77
N PRO A 47 -6.74 -4.96 -14.29
CA PRO A 47 -7.14 -4.49 -12.97
C PRO A 47 -8.67 -4.46 -12.86
N SER A 48 -9.18 -4.88 -11.70
CA SER A 48 -10.59 -4.76 -11.32
C SER A 48 -10.67 -4.40 -9.84
N ASP A 49 -11.80 -3.82 -9.45
CA ASP A 49 -12.15 -3.54 -8.07
C ASP A 49 -11.15 -2.62 -7.36
N ILE A 50 -10.39 -3.14 -6.39
CA ILE A 50 -9.38 -2.40 -5.63
C ILE A 50 -8.02 -2.29 -6.35
N ALA A 51 -7.80 -3.05 -7.42
CA ALA A 51 -6.52 -3.10 -8.12
C ALA A 51 -6.33 -1.93 -9.08
N THR A 52 -5.11 -1.41 -9.12
CA THR A 52 -4.65 -0.45 -10.13
C THR A 52 -3.75 -1.09 -11.18
N LEU A 53 -3.25 -2.31 -10.91
CA LEU A 53 -2.35 -3.06 -11.78
C LEU A 53 -2.87 -4.49 -11.99
N GLY A 54 -2.79 -4.97 -13.23
CA GLY A 54 -2.95 -6.37 -13.58
C GLY A 54 -1.65 -7.17 -13.41
N ARG A 55 -1.73 -8.49 -13.61
CA ARG A 55 -0.61 -9.43 -13.44
C ARG A 55 0.65 -9.09 -14.22
N ASN A 56 0.50 -8.47 -15.39
CA ASN A 56 1.60 -8.18 -16.32
C ASN A 56 2.04 -6.71 -16.27
N ASP A 57 1.41 -5.88 -15.43
CA ASP A 57 1.77 -4.46 -15.31
C ASP A 57 2.99 -4.32 -14.40
N MET A 58 4.15 -4.18 -15.05
CA MET A 58 5.45 -4.11 -14.37
C MET A 58 5.82 -2.69 -13.93
N MET A 59 5.26 -1.66 -14.57
CA MET A 59 5.63 -0.26 -14.33
C MET A 59 4.73 0.40 -13.28
N LEU A 60 5.35 0.98 -12.25
CA LEU A 60 4.70 1.85 -11.28
C LEU A 60 4.80 3.30 -11.77
N LEU A 61 3.68 3.86 -12.21
CA LEU A 61 3.56 5.23 -12.72
C LEU A 61 2.60 6.02 -11.83
N PRO A 62 2.79 7.34 -11.67
CA PRO A 62 1.83 8.16 -10.94
C PRO A 62 0.39 8.08 -11.49
N THR A 63 0.23 7.75 -12.78
CA THR A 63 -1.08 7.62 -13.45
C THR A 63 -1.78 6.30 -13.18
N ASN A 64 -1.08 5.29 -12.63
CA ASN A 64 -1.64 3.99 -12.27
C ASN A 64 -1.51 3.66 -10.77
N SER A 65 -1.29 4.68 -9.93
CA SER A 65 -1.40 4.54 -8.47
C SER A 65 -2.84 4.70 -7.99
N LEU A 66 -3.08 4.41 -6.71
CA LEU A 66 -4.39 4.67 -6.12
C LEU A 66 -4.71 6.16 -6.14
N THR A 67 -5.97 6.48 -6.40
CA THR A 67 -6.48 7.85 -6.37
C THR A 67 -7.35 8.09 -5.13
N PRO A 68 -7.55 9.35 -4.71
CA PRO A 68 -8.45 9.67 -3.59
C PRO A 68 -9.91 9.21 -3.77
N ASN A 69 -10.35 8.94 -5.00
CA ASN A 69 -11.68 8.39 -5.27
C ASN A 69 -11.75 6.86 -5.06
N MET A 70 -10.61 6.18 -5.07
CA MET A 70 -10.53 4.72 -4.90
C MET A 70 -10.37 4.34 -3.43
N ALA A 71 -9.63 5.12 -2.65
CA ALA A 71 -9.33 4.77 -1.27
C ALA A 71 -8.97 5.98 -0.41
N ILE A 72 -8.96 5.76 0.90
CA ILE A 72 -8.44 6.66 1.93
C ILE A 72 -7.55 5.87 2.90
N ILE A 73 -6.49 6.51 3.41
CA ILE A 73 -5.62 5.95 4.45
C ILE A 73 -5.78 6.77 5.72
N ARG A 74 -5.91 6.09 6.87
CA ARG A 74 -5.98 6.71 8.20
C ARG A 74 -5.05 6.00 9.18
N PRO A 75 -4.45 6.72 10.15
CA PRO A 75 -3.75 6.06 11.25
C PRO A 75 -4.71 5.20 12.07
N MET A 76 -4.24 4.07 12.58
CA MET A 76 -5.01 3.21 13.49
C MET A 76 -4.72 3.50 14.97
N ASP A 77 -3.59 4.12 15.25
CA ASP A 77 -3.12 4.53 16.58
C ASP A 77 -2.07 5.65 16.45
N ASP A 78 -1.48 6.06 17.58
CA ASP A 78 -0.49 7.14 17.65
C ASP A 78 0.96 6.69 17.34
N SER A 79 1.16 5.47 16.82
CA SER A 79 2.50 4.92 16.56
C SER A 79 3.17 5.48 15.30
N ASN A 80 2.40 6.10 14.41
CA ASN A 80 2.80 6.46 13.04
C ASN A 80 3.31 5.27 12.21
N SER A 81 3.07 4.02 12.63
CA SER A 81 3.49 2.80 11.92
C SER A 81 2.34 1.87 11.55
N ARG A 82 1.10 2.16 12.00
CA ARG A 82 -0.10 1.36 11.70
C ARG A 82 -1.18 2.19 11.02
N PHE A 83 -1.62 1.73 9.86
CA PHE A 83 -2.58 2.44 9.01
C PHE A 83 -3.67 1.53 8.48
N LEU A 84 -4.86 2.11 8.31
CA LEU A 84 -6.00 1.47 7.67
C LEU A 84 -6.20 2.08 6.28
N LEU A 85 -5.98 1.27 5.24
CA LEU A 85 -6.34 1.58 3.86
C LEU A 85 -7.76 1.08 3.60
N THR A 86 -8.70 2.00 3.39
CA THR A 86 -10.11 1.69 3.11
C THR A 86 -10.45 2.04 1.66
N PHE A 87 -10.91 1.06 0.90
CA PHE A 87 -11.32 1.22 -0.50
C PHE A 87 -12.82 1.57 -0.61
N SER A 88 -13.18 2.24 -1.70
CA SER A 88 -14.58 2.57 -2.05
C SER A 88 -15.37 1.37 -2.60
N VAL A 89 -14.68 0.29 -2.96
CA VAL A 89 -15.24 -0.98 -3.42
C VAL A 89 -14.58 -2.15 -2.69
N ASN A 90 -15.23 -3.32 -2.70
CA ASN A 90 -14.68 -4.53 -2.10
C ASN A 90 -13.61 -5.16 -2.99
N ALA A 91 -12.66 -5.87 -2.40
CA ALA A 91 -11.80 -6.81 -3.12
C ALA A 91 -12.66 -7.97 -3.68
N THR A 92 -12.30 -8.49 -4.85
CA THR A 92 -12.99 -9.66 -5.42
C THR A 92 -12.54 -10.93 -4.71
N PRO A 93 -13.47 -11.72 -4.12
CA PRO A 93 -13.12 -12.95 -3.42
C PRO A 93 -12.32 -13.93 -4.27
N GLY A 94 -11.31 -14.56 -3.68
CA GLY A 94 -10.42 -15.53 -4.33
C GLY A 94 -9.33 -14.92 -5.22
N VAL A 95 -9.32 -13.60 -5.45
CA VAL A 95 -8.26 -12.92 -6.19
C VAL A 95 -7.04 -12.71 -5.28
N HIS A 96 -5.85 -12.94 -5.85
CA HIS A 96 -4.59 -12.69 -5.16
C HIS A 96 -4.16 -11.24 -5.39
N TYR A 97 -3.90 -10.51 -4.31
CA TYR A 97 -3.48 -9.13 -4.35
C TYR A 97 -2.07 -8.94 -3.78
N THR A 98 -1.37 -7.93 -4.29
CA THR A 98 -0.09 -7.44 -3.78
C THR A 98 -0.21 -5.94 -3.52
N VAL A 99 0.09 -5.52 -2.31
CA VAL A 99 0.17 -4.10 -1.92
C VAL A 99 1.60 -3.60 -2.13
N ILE A 100 1.76 -2.50 -2.83
CA ILE A 100 3.08 -1.95 -3.17
C ILE A 100 3.12 -0.48 -2.72
N PRO A 101 3.56 -0.21 -1.49
CA PRO A 101 3.85 1.15 -1.04
C PRO A 101 5.17 1.65 -1.63
N CYS A 102 5.21 2.92 -2.01
CA CYS A 102 6.42 3.63 -2.42
C CYS A 102 6.45 5.02 -1.80
N PHE A 103 7.63 5.63 -1.71
CA PHE A 103 7.80 7.04 -1.32
C PHE A 103 7.29 7.39 0.09
N VAL A 104 7.05 6.39 0.94
CA VAL A 104 6.73 6.62 2.36
C VAL A 104 8.03 6.96 3.08
N ASN A 105 8.06 8.12 3.71
CA ASN A 105 9.25 8.64 4.37
C ASN A 105 9.28 8.23 5.85
N LEU A 106 10.48 8.20 6.41
CA LEU A 106 10.66 8.10 7.85
C LEU A 106 10.12 9.38 8.52
N GLU A 107 9.61 9.26 9.74
CA GLU A 107 9.16 10.42 10.52
C GLU A 107 10.22 11.54 10.56
N GLY A 108 9.81 12.77 10.25
CA GLY A 108 10.68 13.95 10.18
C GLY A 108 11.59 14.02 8.94
N MET A 109 11.55 13.02 8.05
CA MET A 109 12.37 12.93 6.84
C MET A 109 11.55 13.15 5.57
N SER A 110 12.23 13.40 4.45
CA SER A 110 11.60 13.52 3.13
C SER A 110 12.55 13.08 2.01
N GLY A 111 12.02 12.88 0.80
CA GLY A 111 12.81 12.60 -0.40
C GLY A 111 13.09 11.12 -0.65
N TYR A 112 12.44 10.20 0.08
CA TYR A 112 12.51 8.78 -0.25
C TYR A 112 11.85 8.49 -1.61
N GLY A 113 12.58 7.82 -2.50
CA GLY A 113 12.20 7.61 -3.91
C GLY A 113 12.02 6.15 -4.32
N GLY A 114 11.98 5.21 -3.37
CA GLY A 114 11.87 3.76 -3.66
C GLY A 114 10.56 3.15 -3.19
N ASP A 115 10.41 1.84 -3.38
CA ASP A 115 9.37 1.05 -2.73
C ASP A 115 9.69 0.87 -1.24
N ASN A 116 8.67 0.66 -0.42
CA ASN A 116 8.84 0.43 1.02
C ASN A 116 8.80 -1.07 1.35
N LEU A 117 9.27 -1.94 0.45
CA LEU A 117 9.32 -3.38 0.67
C LEU A 117 10.73 -3.83 1.08
N GLY A 118 10.78 -4.85 1.93
CA GLY A 118 11.98 -5.56 2.32
C GLY A 118 11.85 -7.06 2.05
N PRO A 119 12.93 -7.84 2.25
CA PRO A 119 12.94 -9.29 1.97
C PRO A 119 11.87 -10.10 2.71
N ASN A 120 11.42 -9.59 3.86
CA ASN A 120 10.46 -10.26 4.75
C ASN A 120 9.06 -9.61 4.72
N SER A 121 8.81 -8.65 3.84
CA SER A 121 7.52 -7.97 3.73
C SER A 121 6.42 -8.96 3.35
N LYS A 122 5.36 -9.03 4.17
CA LYS A 122 4.16 -9.83 3.89
C LYS A 122 3.10 -8.95 3.23
N ASN A 123 3.32 -8.59 1.98
CA ASN A 123 2.50 -7.62 1.24
C ASN A 123 1.48 -8.28 0.29
N THR A 124 1.19 -9.56 0.46
CA THR A 124 0.25 -10.30 -0.39
C THR A 124 -0.85 -10.96 0.43
N PHE A 125 -2.04 -11.06 -0.14
CA PHE A 125 -3.18 -11.75 0.46
C PHE A 125 -4.11 -12.32 -0.61
N VAL A 126 -4.95 -13.28 -0.22
CA VAL A 126 -6.08 -13.77 -1.03
C VAL A 126 -7.34 -13.19 -0.44
N ALA A 127 -8.08 -12.43 -1.24
CA ALA A 127 -9.30 -11.79 -0.76
C ALA A 127 -10.34 -12.82 -0.33
N GLN A 128 -10.90 -12.63 0.88
CA GLN A 128 -12.01 -13.42 1.42
C GLN A 128 -13.36 -12.85 1.00
#